data_AF-A0A6M3LFL9-F1
#
_entry.id   AF-A0A6M3LFL9-F1
#
_cell.length_a   1.000
_cell.length_b   1.000
_cell.length_c   1.000
_cell.angle_alpha   90.00
_cell.angle_beta   90.00
_cell.angle_gamma   90.00
#
_symmetry.space_group_name_H-M   'P 1'
#
loop_
_entity.id
_entity.type
_entity.pdbx_description
1 polymer ?
#
loop_
_entity_poly.entity_id
_entity_poly.type
_entity_poly.pdbx_seq_one_letter_code
_entity_poly.pdbx_strand_id
1 'polypeptide(L)'
;MNERTFTTEFGKRNLINGVFELKFCKGTSIRFDSVAEHQEAALLAVEGDGLYHKITDQPFLKDMNFQRKKPFDCFNLSGIPAYVVIMFWKPRKQKNVYYIPIKRWCFCRDAVGRKSITEDMAEGEAMFVEDYTLKA
;
A
#
# COMPACT_ATOMS: atom_id res chain seq x y z
N MET A 1 5.92 -9.23 13.98
CA MET A 1 5.65 -9.19 12.52
C MET A 1 6.68 -8.28 11.90
N ASN A 2 7.04 -8.50 10.64
CA ASN A 2 7.87 -7.59 9.86
C ASN A 2 7.17 -7.27 8.55
N GLU A 3 7.72 -6.33 7.79
CA GLU A 3 7.18 -5.85 6.53
C GLU A 3 6.99 -6.98 5.52
N ARG A 4 7.99 -7.85 5.33
CA ARG A 4 7.90 -9.01 4.43
C ARG A 4 6.71 -9.92 4.77
N THR A 5 6.51 -10.21 6.06
CA THR A 5 5.35 -10.99 6.52
C THR A 5 4.04 -10.26 6.25
N PHE A 6 4.00 -8.94 6.47
CA PHE A 6 2.81 -8.13 6.19
C PHE A 6 2.44 -8.19 4.70
N THR A 7 3.37 -7.96 3.79
CA THR A 7 3.14 -8.07 2.33
C THR A 7 2.64 -9.46 1.94
N THR A 8 3.19 -10.50 2.56
CA THR A 8 2.79 -11.89 2.28
C THR A 8 1.37 -12.18 2.76
N GLU A 9 1.00 -11.71 3.95
CA GLU A 9 -0.35 -11.87 4.50
C GLU A 9 -1.37 -11.03 3.71
N PHE A 10 -1.01 -9.80 3.33
CA PHE A 10 -1.84 -8.94 2.51
C PHE A 10 -2.23 -9.63 1.20
N GLY A 11 -1.27 -10.19 0.48
CA GLY A 11 -1.53 -10.90 -0.79
C GLY A 11 -2.43 -12.15 -0.65
N LYS A 12 -2.58 -12.72 0.55
CA LYS A 12 -3.48 -13.86 0.81
C LYS A 12 -4.88 -13.43 1.24
N ARG A 13 -5.00 -12.28 1.90
CA ARG A 13 -6.21 -11.85 2.61
C ARG A 13 -6.98 -10.76 1.88
N ASN A 14 -6.28 -9.90 1.14
CA ASN A 14 -6.91 -8.76 0.49
C ASN A 14 -7.93 -9.22 -0.56
N LEU A 15 -9.19 -8.87 -0.33
CA LEU A 15 -10.29 -9.06 -1.29
C LEU A 15 -10.70 -7.75 -1.97
N ILE A 16 -10.09 -6.63 -1.58
CA ILE A 16 -10.38 -5.31 -2.14
C ILE A 16 -9.70 -5.20 -3.50
N ASN A 17 -10.44 -4.73 -4.51
CA ASN A 17 -9.89 -4.39 -5.80
C ASN A 17 -9.26 -3.00 -5.75
N GLY A 18 -7.98 -2.89 -6.13
CA GLY A 18 -7.28 -1.62 -6.17
C GLY A 18 -5.79 -1.74 -6.44
N VAL A 19 -5.13 -0.60 -6.45
CA VAL A 19 -3.67 -0.50 -6.40
C VAL A 19 -3.26 -0.05 -5.00
N PHE A 20 -2.22 -0.68 -4.45
CA PHE A 20 -1.88 -0.55 -3.04
C PHE A 20 -0.41 -0.20 -2.86
N GLU A 21 -0.14 0.84 -2.09
CA GLU A 21 1.17 1.05 -1.49
C GLU A 21 1.12 0.62 -0.02
N LEU A 22 1.85 -0.43 0.33
CA LEU A 22 1.84 -0.99 1.67
C LEU A 22 2.87 -0.32 2.55
N LYS A 23 2.48 0.07 3.77
CA LYS A 23 3.39 0.59 4.79
C LYS A 23 3.24 -0.16 6.11
N PHE A 24 4.37 -0.60 6.64
CA PHE A 24 4.43 -1.26 7.94
C PHE A 24 5.05 -0.32 8.97
N CYS A 25 4.31 0.00 10.03
CA CYS A 25 4.79 0.85 11.11
C CYS A 25 4.89 0.07 12.43
N LYS A 26 6.07 0.10 13.07
CA LYS A 26 6.21 -0.32 14.47
C LYS A 26 6.02 0.90 15.36
N GLY A 27 4.78 1.20 15.74
CA GLY A 27 4.46 2.38 16.53
C GLY A 27 3.02 2.84 16.38
N THR A 28 2.77 4.09 16.72
CA THR A 28 1.44 4.73 16.68
C THR A 28 1.33 5.81 15.60
N SER A 29 2.41 6.08 14.85
CA SER A 29 2.40 7.08 13.78
C SER A 29 3.39 6.74 12.67
N ILE A 30 3.08 7.13 11.45
CA ILE A 30 3.95 6.96 10.28
C ILE A 30 4.08 8.28 9.53
N ARG A 31 5.28 8.57 9.05
CA ARG A 31 5.56 9.82 8.33
C ARG A 31 4.93 9.80 6.95
N PHE A 32 4.46 10.95 6.48
CA PHE A 32 3.91 11.07 5.12
C PHE A 32 4.97 10.79 4.05
N ASP A 33 6.21 11.23 4.28
CA ASP A 33 7.36 10.96 3.40
C ASP A 33 7.80 9.48 3.33
N SER A 34 7.14 8.59 4.09
CA SER A 34 7.35 7.15 3.91
C SER A 34 6.75 6.65 2.60
N VAL A 35 5.75 7.33 2.04
CA VAL A 35 5.27 7.15 0.68
C VAL A 35 6.06 8.13 -0.18
N ALA A 36 6.86 7.61 -1.13
CA ALA A 36 7.67 8.46 -1.97
C ALA A 36 6.80 9.20 -2.99
N GLU A 37 7.22 10.40 -3.39
CA GLU A 37 6.46 11.28 -4.30
C GLU A 37 6.05 10.58 -5.61
N HIS A 38 6.95 9.78 -6.19
CA HIS A 38 6.65 9.01 -7.41
C HIS A 38 5.58 7.93 -7.19
N GLN A 39 5.48 7.38 -5.96
CA GLN A 39 4.44 6.42 -5.60
C GLN A 39 3.08 7.14 -5.47
N GLU A 40 3.05 8.31 -4.83
CA GLU A 40 1.83 9.12 -4.72
C GLU A 40 1.34 9.55 -6.11
N ALA A 41 2.23 10.05 -6.96
CA ALA A 41 1.91 10.42 -8.33
C ALA A 41 1.37 9.23 -9.15
N ALA A 42 1.98 8.05 -9.01
CA ALA A 42 1.51 6.83 -9.68
C ALA A 42 0.11 6.42 -9.21
N LEU A 43 -0.15 6.43 -7.90
CA LEU A 43 -1.46 6.09 -7.34
C LEU A 43 -2.56 7.08 -7.78
N LEU A 44 -2.25 8.39 -7.78
CA LEU A 44 -3.18 9.42 -8.27
C LEU A 44 -3.46 9.27 -9.77
N ALA A 45 -2.44 8.94 -10.57
CA ALA A 45 -2.60 8.71 -12.00
C ALA A 45 -3.52 7.51 -12.27
N VAL A 46 -3.37 6.40 -11.54
CA VAL A 46 -4.22 5.22 -11.67
C VAL A 46 -5.70 5.53 -11.40
N GLU A 47 -5.99 6.38 -10.42
CA GLU A 47 -7.37 6.78 -10.11
C GLU A 47 -7.97 7.72 -11.17
N GLY A 48 -7.13 8.44 -11.92
CA GLY A 48 -7.52 9.37 -12.98
C GLY A 48 -7.08 8.92 -14.37
N ASP A 49 -6.16 9.68 -14.96
CA ASP A 49 -5.78 9.65 -16.39
C ASP A 49 -5.12 8.33 -16.85
N GLY A 50 -4.65 7.52 -15.90
CA GLY A 50 -4.07 6.22 -16.13
C GLY A 50 -2.55 6.16 -15.92
N LEU A 51 -2.06 4.97 -15.60
CA LEU A 51 -0.64 4.66 -15.44
C LEU A 51 -0.25 3.51 -16.37
N TYR A 52 0.52 3.85 -17.39
CA TYR A 52 1.19 2.86 -18.24
C TYR A 52 2.46 2.35 -17.56
N HIS A 53 2.59 1.03 -17.44
CA HIS A 53 3.79 0.39 -16.90
C HIS A 53 4.21 -0.79 -17.77
N LYS A 54 5.47 -0.77 -18.21
CA LYS A 54 6.09 -1.87 -18.96
C LYS A 54 6.84 -2.79 -18.00
N ILE A 55 6.57 -4.09 -18.09
CA ILE A 55 7.27 -5.11 -17.31
C ILE A 55 8.64 -5.34 -17.96
N THR A 56 9.72 -5.07 -17.23
CA THR A 56 11.09 -5.20 -17.74
C THR A 56 11.43 -6.64 -18.13
N ASP A 57 12.12 -6.84 -19.24
CA ASP A 57 12.60 -8.17 -19.72
C ASP A 57 13.80 -8.71 -18.93
N GLN A 58 14.43 -7.87 -18.10
CA GLN A 58 15.73 -8.20 -17.53
C GLN A 58 15.67 -9.24 -16.39
N PRO A 59 16.60 -10.20 -16.37
CA PRO A 59 16.79 -11.09 -15.24
C PRO A 59 17.44 -10.34 -14.07
N PHE A 60 16.66 -9.94 -13.07
CA PHE A 60 17.14 -9.03 -12.02
C PHE A 60 18.10 -9.64 -10.97
N LEU A 61 18.36 -10.96 -10.97
CA LEU A 61 19.33 -11.59 -10.05
C LEU A 61 19.85 -12.92 -10.59
N LYS A 62 21.18 -13.08 -10.72
CA LYS A 62 21.88 -14.24 -11.30
C LYS A 62 21.50 -15.63 -10.73
N ASP A 63 20.77 -15.71 -9.61
CA ASP A 63 20.55 -16.94 -8.83
C ASP A 63 19.08 -17.30 -8.53
N MET A 64 18.10 -16.74 -9.25
CA MET A 64 16.68 -17.07 -9.04
C MET A 64 16.07 -17.79 -10.25
N ASN A 65 15.37 -18.91 -10.05
CA ASN A 65 14.75 -19.74 -11.10
C ASN A 65 13.94 -18.94 -12.14
N PHE A 66 14.58 -18.62 -13.28
CA PHE A 66 14.11 -17.80 -14.40
C PHE A 66 13.20 -18.54 -15.39
N GLN A 67 12.16 -19.23 -14.92
CA GLN A 67 11.22 -19.92 -15.82
C GLN A 67 9.77 -19.49 -15.65
N ARG A 68 9.48 -18.48 -14.82
CA ARG A 68 8.14 -17.89 -14.81
C ARG A 68 7.97 -17.05 -16.07
N LYS A 69 7.25 -17.60 -17.06
CA LYS A 69 6.81 -16.87 -18.23
C LYS A 69 6.09 -15.61 -17.79
N LYS A 70 6.47 -14.47 -18.36
CA LYS A 70 5.72 -13.23 -18.16
C LYS A 70 4.27 -13.46 -18.59
N PRO A 71 3.29 -13.01 -17.80
CA PRO A 71 1.91 -13.13 -18.21
C PRO A 71 1.57 -12.19 -19.39
N PHE A 72 2.28 -11.06 -19.52
CA PHE A 72 2.14 -10.03 -20.57
C PHE A 72 3.34 -9.06 -20.50
N ASP A 73 3.46 -8.14 -21.47
CA ASP A 73 4.60 -7.18 -21.57
C ASP A 73 4.38 -5.86 -20.83
N CYS A 74 3.13 -5.41 -20.73
CA CYS A 74 2.79 -4.14 -20.10
C CYS A 74 1.33 -4.14 -19.63
N PHE A 75 0.99 -3.12 -18.85
CA PHE A 75 -0.38 -2.83 -18.44
C PHE A 75 -0.61 -1.32 -18.39
N ASN A 76 -1.87 -0.92 -18.59
CA ASN A 76 -2.34 0.45 -18.36
C ASN A 76 -3.48 0.39 -17.35
N LEU A 77 -3.33 1.03 -16.20
CA LEU A 77 -4.31 1.05 -15.12
C LEU A 77 -4.95 2.43 -15.05
N SER A 78 -6.26 2.54 -15.25
CA SER A 78 -7.01 3.80 -15.19
C SER A 78 -8.39 3.55 -14.59
N GLY A 79 -8.90 4.50 -13.80
CA GLY A 79 -10.20 4.43 -13.14
C GLY A 79 -10.28 3.36 -12.04
N ILE A 80 -9.14 2.94 -11.48
CA ILE A 80 -9.07 1.93 -10.42
C ILE A 80 -8.81 2.63 -9.08
N PRO A 81 -9.50 2.23 -7.99
CA PRO A 81 -9.21 2.77 -6.67
C PRO A 81 -7.77 2.53 -6.23
N ALA A 82 -7.14 3.53 -5.63
CA ALA A 82 -5.77 3.48 -5.17
C ALA A 82 -5.69 3.83 -3.67
N TYR A 83 -4.91 3.06 -2.91
CA TYR A 83 -4.85 3.18 -1.46
C TYR A 83 -3.41 3.16 -0.94
N VAL A 84 -3.17 3.92 0.13
CA VAL A 84 -2.06 3.69 1.05
C VAL A 84 -2.58 2.75 2.14
N VAL A 85 -2.00 1.56 2.24
CA VAL A 85 -2.44 0.51 3.17
C VAL A 85 -1.45 0.41 4.32
N ILE A 86 -1.91 0.72 5.53
CA ILE A 86 -1.02 0.87 6.69
C ILE A 86 -1.36 -0.17 7.75
N MET A 87 -0.34 -0.85 8.25
CA MET A 87 -0.44 -1.66 9.47
C MET A 87 0.36 -1.00 10.59
N PHE A 88 -0.33 -0.57 11.65
CA PHE A 88 0.30 -0.15 12.91
C PHE A 88 0.49 -1.36 13.81
N TRP A 89 1.69 -1.94 13.79
CA TRP A 89 1.97 -3.16 14.54
C TRP A 89 2.41 -2.87 15.98
N LYS A 90 1.61 -3.39 16.91
CA LYS A 90 1.93 -3.45 18.34
C LYS A 90 1.99 -4.92 18.80
N PRO A 91 3.04 -5.36 19.51
CA PRO A 91 3.11 -6.73 20.01
C PRO A 91 1.90 -7.08 20.88
N ARG A 92 1.30 -8.27 20.66
CA ARG A 92 0.17 -8.80 21.46
C ARG A 92 -1.09 -7.92 21.45
N LYS A 93 -1.25 -7.08 20.42
CA LYS A 93 -2.46 -6.27 20.19
C LYS A 93 -3.11 -6.65 18.86
N GLN A 94 -4.32 -6.13 18.64
CA GLN A 94 -5.05 -6.28 17.40
C GLN A 94 -4.21 -5.75 16.22
N LYS A 95 -4.29 -6.42 15.08
CA LYS A 95 -3.53 -6.07 13.88
C LYS A 95 -4.45 -5.45 12.85
N ASN A 96 -4.80 -4.19 13.07
CA ASN A 96 -5.64 -3.46 12.13
C ASN A 96 -4.81 -3.04 10.91
N VAL A 97 -5.42 -3.19 9.74
CA VAL A 97 -4.90 -2.78 8.44
C VAL A 97 -5.86 -1.75 7.87
N TYR A 98 -5.35 -0.54 7.69
CA TYR A 98 -6.13 0.63 7.32
C TYR A 98 -5.92 0.94 5.84
N TYR A 99 -7.00 1.00 5.07
CA TYR A 99 -6.99 1.31 3.63
C TYR A 99 -7.39 2.77 3.43
N ILE A 100 -6.40 3.65 3.27
CA ILE A 100 -6.64 5.09 3.12
C ILE A 100 -6.63 5.42 1.62
N PRO A 101 -7.73 5.96 1.04
CA PRO A 101 -7.73 6.41 -0.34
C PRO A 101 -6.62 7.42 -0.62
N ILE A 102 -5.93 7.32 -1.76
CA ILE A 102 -4.76 8.17 -2.03
C ILE A 102 -5.09 9.68 -1.93
N LYS A 103 -6.26 10.11 -2.41
CA LYS A 103 -6.70 11.51 -2.27
C LYS A 103 -6.84 11.94 -0.81
N ARG A 104 -7.29 11.05 0.08
CA ARG A 104 -7.39 11.32 1.53
C ARG A 104 -6.02 11.37 2.17
N TRP A 105 -5.11 10.48 1.78
CA TRP A 105 -3.72 10.53 2.22
C TRP A 105 -3.04 11.86 1.89
N CYS A 106 -3.14 12.31 0.63
CA CYS A 106 -2.59 13.60 0.20
C CYS A 106 -3.24 14.77 0.94
N PHE A 107 -4.57 14.75 1.11
CA PHE A 107 -5.26 15.75 1.90
C PHE A 107 -4.73 15.82 3.35
N CYS A 108 -4.56 14.67 4.01
CA CYS A 108 -4.04 14.61 5.37
C CYS A 108 -2.62 15.17 5.49
N ARG A 109 -1.76 14.84 4.52
CA ARG A 109 -0.39 15.36 4.45
C ARG A 109 -0.37 16.89 4.42
N ASP A 110 -1.26 17.48 3.63
CA ASP A 110 -1.26 18.92 3.37
C ASP A 110 -2.04 19.71 4.44
N ALA A 111 -3.11 19.13 5.01
CA ALA A 111 -4.05 19.84 5.88
C ALA A 111 -3.73 19.74 7.38
N VAL A 112 -3.14 18.65 7.87
CA VAL A 112 -3.07 18.39 9.33
C VAL A 112 -1.93 19.15 10.02
N GLY A 113 -1.09 19.89 9.27
CA GLY A 113 -0.02 20.71 9.83
C GLY A 113 1.09 19.93 10.54
N ARG A 114 1.18 18.61 10.31
CA ARG A 114 2.17 17.72 10.91
C ARG A 114 2.78 16.79 9.85
N LYS A 115 3.95 16.23 10.14
CA LYS A 115 4.72 15.39 9.20
C LYS A 115 4.38 13.90 9.22
N SER A 116 3.40 13.48 10.03
CA SER A 116 3.01 12.09 10.20
C SER A 116 1.52 11.93 10.48
N ILE A 117 0.96 10.81 10.07
CA ILE A 117 -0.39 10.38 10.45
C ILE A 117 -0.29 9.44 11.67
N THR A 118 -1.16 9.63 12.66
CA THR A 118 -1.29 8.70 13.79
C THR A 118 -2.27 7.58 13.43
N GLU A 119 -2.27 6.50 14.21
CA GLU A 119 -3.24 5.41 14.04
C GLU A 119 -4.69 5.91 14.13
N ASP A 120 -5.02 6.72 15.13
CA ASP A 120 -6.38 7.28 15.29
C ASP A 120 -6.80 8.14 14.08
N MET A 121 -5.85 8.89 13.50
CA MET A 121 -6.11 9.66 12.28
C MET A 121 -6.29 8.74 11.07
N ALA A 122 -5.46 7.71 10.95
CA ALA A 122 -5.58 6.72 9.88
C ALA A 122 -6.93 5.99 9.95
N GLU A 123 -7.43 5.68 11.14
CA GLU A 123 -8.75 5.09 11.35
C GLU A 123 -9.88 6.02 10.87
N GLY A 124 -9.81 7.31 11.19
CA GLY A 124 -10.80 8.29 10.74
C GLY A 124 -10.82 8.57 9.23
N GLU A 125 -9.70 8.31 8.54
CA GLU A 125 -9.51 8.59 7.11
C GLU A 125 -9.55 7.32 6.25
N ALA A 126 -9.54 6.14 6.88
CA ALA A 126 -9.61 4.86 6.20
C ALA A 126 -11.01 4.63 5.63
N MET A 127 -11.05 4.14 4.39
CA MET A 127 -12.29 3.66 3.78
C MET A 127 -12.62 2.23 4.26
N PHE A 128 -11.60 1.43 4.53
CA PHE A 128 -11.73 0.08 5.04
C PHE A 128 -10.74 -0.17 6.17
N VAL A 129 -11.14 -0.98 7.15
CA VAL A 129 -10.27 -1.47 8.22
C VAL A 129 -10.45 -2.98 8.34
N GLU A 130 -9.36 -3.72 8.24
CA GLU A 130 -9.36 -5.18 8.37
C GLU A 130 -8.53 -5.64 9.58
N ASP A 131 -9.02 -6.65 10.30
CA ASP A 131 -8.32 -7.24 11.43
C ASP A 131 -7.53 -8.50 11.02
N TYR A 132 -6.20 -8.43 11.11
CA TYR A 132 -5.27 -9.52 10.79
C TYR A 132 -4.88 -10.35 12.04
N THR A 133 -5.61 -10.22 13.14
CA THR A 133 -5.38 -10.96 14.40
C THR A 133 -5.82 -12.41 14.27
N LEU A 134 -6.94 -12.66 13.59
CA LEU A 134 -7.44 -14.00 13.32
C LEU A 134 -6.61 -14.65 12.20
N LYS A 135 -6.25 -15.93 12.37
CA LYS A 135 -5.65 -16.71 11.28
C LYS A 135 -6.70 -16.83 10.16
N ALA A 136 -6.28 -16.51 8.94
CA ALA A 136 -7.06 -16.84 7.74
C ALA A 136 -7.18 -18.36 7.59
#